data_AF-A0AAJ6ET93-F1
#
_entry.id   AF-A0AAJ6ET93-F1
#
_cell.length_a   1.000
_cell.length_b   1.000
_cell.length_c   1.000
_cell.angle_alpha   90.00
_cell.angle_beta   90.00
_cell.angle_gamma   90.00
#
_symmetry.space_group_name_H-M   'P 1'
#
loop_
_entity.id
_entity.type
_entity.pdbx_description
1 polymer ?
#
loop_
_entity_poly.entity_id
_entity_poly.type
_entity_poly.pdbx_seq_one_letter_code
_entity_poly.pdbx_strand_id
1 'polypeptide(L)'
;MSRKMKTPERKLRHQGHAAQITNAGDRPSNIVRPAAVAWPFNPQDVSPLAWWRTLSSDLFRDAPHLLVRATLERITLLHGDNRFATALRGDPAAAIAEAFSLMPISEITLKTDIAMTAALQCVLDGDAAASLVLTNVLCRTQLDHPFALEVAASWSAQNGRRSPNRRRSASTTKPQLPALRQFDDDSLSDGGAA
;
A
#
# COMPACT_ATOMS: atom_id res chain seq x y z
N MET A 1 -46.12 -39.78 7.51
CA MET A 1 -45.48 -40.07 6.20
C MET A 1 -44.09 -39.44 6.20
N SER A 2 -43.08 -40.23 6.57
CA SER A 2 -41.71 -39.78 6.83
C SER A 2 -40.86 -39.86 5.55
N ARG A 3 -40.30 -38.74 5.10
CA ARG A 3 -39.32 -38.71 4.01
C ARG A 3 -37.92 -38.91 4.58
N LYS A 4 -37.34 -40.09 4.35
CA LYS A 4 -35.92 -40.39 4.58
C LYS A 4 -35.08 -39.59 3.58
N MET A 5 -34.25 -38.67 4.08
CA MET A 5 -33.26 -37.94 3.29
C MET A 5 -31.89 -38.61 3.51
N LYS A 6 -31.29 -39.07 2.41
CA LYS A 6 -30.09 -39.92 2.39
C LYS A 6 -28.87 -39.03 2.14
N THR A 7 -27.99 -38.92 3.14
CA THR A 7 -26.74 -38.15 3.10
C THR A 7 -25.67 -38.87 2.27
N PRO A 8 -24.95 -38.21 1.35
CA PRO A 8 -23.81 -38.82 0.67
C PRO A 8 -22.50 -38.69 1.48
N GLU A 9 -21.78 -39.80 1.53
CA GLU A 9 -20.48 -40.01 2.20
C GLU A 9 -19.36 -39.14 1.61
N ARG A 10 -18.60 -38.51 2.51
CA ARG A 10 -17.38 -37.76 2.21
C ARG A 10 -16.18 -38.70 2.38
N LYS A 11 -15.67 -39.26 1.28
CA LYS A 11 -14.42 -40.06 1.28
C LYS A 11 -13.25 -39.16 1.67
N LEU A 12 -12.76 -39.32 2.90
CA LEU A 12 -11.40 -38.98 3.30
C LEU A 12 -10.44 -39.88 2.51
N ARG A 13 -9.57 -39.29 1.70
CA ARG A 13 -8.32 -39.92 1.27
C ARG A 13 -7.16 -39.10 1.80
N HIS A 14 -6.64 -39.56 2.95
CA HIS A 14 -5.24 -39.38 3.27
C HIS A 14 -4.46 -40.43 2.48
N GLN A 15 -3.53 -39.97 1.65
CA GLN A 15 -2.33 -40.73 1.30
C GLN A 15 -1.19 -39.72 1.22
N GLY A 16 -0.34 -39.73 2.24
CA GLY A 16 0.96 -39.10 2.17
C GLY A 16 1.90 -39.96 1.32
N HIS A 17 2.98 -39.34 0.83
CA HIS A 17 4.29 -39.98 0.67
C HIS A 17 5.38 -38.92 0.66
N ALA A 18 6.30 -39.10 1.61
CA ALA A 18 7.72 -38.81 1.63
C ALA A 18 8.24 -37.43 1.17
N ALA A 19 8.80 -36.74 2.17
CA ALA A 19 9.83 -35.73 2.02
C ALA A 19 11.00 -36.24 1.14
N GLN A 20 11.38 -35.40 0.16
CA GLN A 20 12.73 -35.39 -0.36
C GLN A 20 13.35 -34.06 0.04
N ILE A 21 14.15 -34.12 1.10
CA ILE A 21 15.12 -33.10 1.47
C ILE A 21 16.38 -33.46 0.70
N THR A 22 16.71 -32.71 -0.35
CA THR A 22 18.05 -32.73 -0.93
C THR A 22 18.53 -31.31 -1.20
N ASN A 23 19.62 -31.00 -0.50
CA ASN A 23 20.69 -30.07 -0.83
C ASN A 23 20.41 -28.57 -0.92
N ALA A 24 20.82 -27.92 0.18
CA ALA A 24 21.42 -26.60 0.17
C ALA A 24 22.53 -26.52 -0.87
N GLY A 25 22.46 -25.51 -1.73
CA GLY A 25 23.52 -25.24 -2.70
C GLY A 25 23.07 -24.74 -4.07
N ASP A 26 21.92 -24.08 -4.20
CA ASP A 26 21.67 -23.28 -5.40
C ASP A 26 20.68 -22.16 -5.09
N ARG A 27 21.19 -20.92 -5.03
CA ARG A 27 20.34 -19.73 -5.02
C ARG A 27 20.19 -19.31 -6.47
N PRO A 28 19.08 -19.61 -7.16
CA PRO A 28 18.72 -18.83 -8.32
C PRO A 28 18.31 -17.44 -7.81
N SER A 29 19.28 -16.52 -7.78
CA SER A 29 19.08 -15.07 -7.69
C SER A 29 18.43 -14.53 -8.97
N ASN A 30 17.37 -15.19 -9.41
CA ASN A 30 16.53 -14.77 -10.51
C ASN A 30 15.11 -14.72 -9.93
N ILE A 31 14.86 -13.70 -9.10
CA ILE A 31 13.50 -13.19 -9.00
C ILE A 31 13.23 -12.65 -10.39
N VAL A 32 12.66 -13.52 -11.23
CA VAL A 32 12.05 -13.14 -12.50
C VAL A 32 11.12 -12.00 -12.15
N ARG A 33 11.54 -10.77 -12.44
CA ARG A 33 10.67 -9.60 -12.39
C ARG A 33 9.48 -10.01 -13.24
N PRO A 34 8.27 -10.19 -12.67
CA PRO A 34 7.13 -10.60 -13.45
C PRO A 34 7.08 -9.67 -14.66
N ALA A 35 7.07 -10.25 -15.86
CA ALA A 35 6.91 -9.48 -17.08
C ALA A 35 5.79 -8.48 -16.83
N ALA A 36 6.05 -7.19 -17.08
CA ALA A 36 5.14 -6.11 -16.72
C ALA A 36 3.76 -6.45 -17.30
N VAL A 37 2.89 -7.02 -16.45
CA VAL A 37 1.54 -7.40 -16.85
C VAL A 37 0.91 -6.08 -17.24
N ALA A 38 0.50 -5.97 -18.51
CA ALA A 38 -0.22 -4.80 -18.98
C ALA A 38 -1.40 -4.59 -18.03
N TRP A 39 -1.44 -3.41 -17.38
CA TRP A 39 -2.48 -3.12 -16.41
C TRP A 39 -3.84 -3.24 -17.12
N PRO A 40 -4.78 -4.05 -16.61
CA PRO A 40 -5.98 -4.45 -17.35
C PRO A 40 -7.04 -3.35 -17.41
N PHE A 41 -6.88 -2.29 -16.63
CA PHE A 41 -7.84 -1.18 -16.54
C PHE A 41 -7.28 0.05 -17.24
N ASN A 42 -8.04 0.60 -18.19
CA ASN A 42 -7.75 1.90 -18.75
C ASN A 42 -8.56 2.97 -17.99
N PRO A 43 -7.95 4.10 -17.57
CA PRO A 43 -8.68 5.21 -16.97
C PRO A 43 -9.86 5.71 -17.83
N GLN A 44 -9.80 5.57 -19.16
CA GLN A 44 -10.89 5.98 -20.06
C GLN A 44 -12.11 5.06 -20.02
N ASP A 45 -11.94 3.80 -19.58
CA ASP A 45 -13.00 2.79 -19.57
C ASP A 45 -13.73 2.71 -18.21
N VAL A 46 -13.25 3.45 -17.20
CA VAL A 46 -13.74 3.38 -15.83
C VAL A 46 -14.05 4.77 -15.30
N SER A 47 -15.17 4.91 -14.59
CA SER A 47 -15.53 6.15 -13.91
C SER A 47 -14.44 6.60 -12.91
N PRO A 48 -14.12 7.91 -12.82
CA PRO A 48 -13.21 8.43 -11.80
C PRO A 48 -13.54 8.01 -10.37
N LEU A 49 -14.82 7.79 -10.08
CA LEU A 49 -15.29 7.32 -8.77
C LEU A 49 -14.85 5.89 -8.43
N ALA A 50 -14.47 5.08 -9.41
CA ALA A 50 -14.01 3.70 -9.21
C ALA A 50 -12.49 3.57 -9.31
N TRP A 51 -11.76 4.63 -9.66
CA TRP A 51 -10.31 4.54 -9.87
C TRP A 51 -9.53 4.19 -8.60
N TRP A 52 -10.04 4.52 -7.41
CA TRP A 52 -9.39 4.14 -6.15
C TRP A 52 -9.23 2.62 -6.01
N ARG A 53 -10.12 1.83 -6.63
CA ARG A 53 -10.11 0.35 -6.61
C ARG A 53 -9.57 -0.30 -7.88
N THR A 54 -9.51 0.41 -9.01
CA THR A 54 -9.09 -0.17 -10.30
C THR A 54 -7.75 0.34 -10.83
N LEU A 55 -7.28 1.52 -10.43
CA LEU A 55 -6.06 2.10 -10.99
C LEU A 55 -4.89 1.99 -10.02
N SER A 56 -3.74 1.58 -10.57
CA SER A 56 -2.45 1.67 -9.88
C SER A 56 -2.03 3.12 -9.69
N SER A 57 -1.34 3.42 -8.59
CA SER A 57 -0.83 4.77 -8.29
C SER A 57 0.07 5.35 -9.38
N ASP A 58 0.79 4.53 -10.14
CA ASP A 58 1.68 4.96 -11.22
C ASP A 58 0.94 5.57 -12.43
N LEU A 59 -0.36 5.28 -12.56
CA LEU A 59 -1.22 5.79 -13.63
C LEU A 59 -1.80 7.18 -13.33
N PHE A 60 -1.70 7.65 -12.08
CA PHE A 60 -2.12 8.99 -11.69
C PHE A 60 -1.01 10.01 -11.98
N ARG A 61 -0.91 10.45 -13.24
CA ARG A 61 -0.03 11.56 -13.67
C ARG A 61 -0.84 12.75 -14.15
N ASP A 62 -0.76 13.88 -13.45
CA ASP A 62 -1.37 15.20 -13.69
C ASP A 62 -2.86 15.23 -14.13
N ALA A 63 -3.21 14.70 -15.30
CA ALA A 63 -4.58 14.72 -15.84
C ALA A 63 -5.62 13.96 -14.98
N PRO A 64 -5.37 12.74 -14.47
CA PRO A 64 -6.33 12.03 -13.60
C PRO A 64 -6.60 12.75 -12.28
N HIS A 65 -5.62 13.48 -11.74
CA HIS A 65 -5.82 14.23 -10.50
C HIS A 65 -6.87 15.34 -10.69
N LEU A 66 -6.79 16.09 -11.80
CA LEU A 66 -7.77 17.12 -12.12
C LEU A 66 -9.18 16.53 -12.34
N LEU A 67 -9.28 15.34 -12.94
CA LEU A 67 -10.55 14.67 -13.16
C LEU A 67 -11.21 14.19 -11.85
N VAL A 68 -10.42 13.67 -10.90
CA VAL A 68 -10.92 13.33 -9.56
C VAL A 68 -11.50 14.57 -8.88
N ARG A 69 -10.74 15.67 -8.87
CA ARG A 69 -11.17 16.94 -8.26
C ARG A 69 -12.45 17.49 -8.89
N ALA A 70 -12.49 17.59 -10.22
CA ALA A 70 -13.66 18.08 -10.94
C ALA A 70 -14.91 17.20 -10.71
N THR A 71 -14.73 15.89 -10.58
CA THR A 71 -15.81 14.95 -10.27
C THR A 71 -16.41 15.23 -8.89
N LEU A 72 -15.56 15.39 -7.87
CA LEU A 72 -16.00 15.66 -6.49
C LEU A 72 -16.62 17.06 -6.33
N GLU A 73 -16.08 18.06 -7.02
CA GLU A 73 -16.67 19.40 -7.09
C GLU A 73 -18.09 19.37 -7.65
N ARG A 74 -18.29 18.65 -8.77
CA ARG A 74 -19.63 18.48 -9.36
C ARG A 74 -20.61 17.81 -8.40
N ILE A 75 -20.18 16.78 -7.68
CA ILE A 75 -21.02 16.08 -6.68
C ILE A 75 -21.39 17.04 -5.53
N THR A 76 -20.43 17.84 -5.08
CA THR A 76 -20.64 18.85 -4.03
C THR A 76 -21.70 19.87 -4.43
N LEU A 77 -21.64 20.37 -5.68
CA LEU A 77 -22.62 21.32 -6.21
C LEU A 77 -24.03 20.72 -6.32
N LEU A 78 -24.15 19.44 -6.66
CA LEU A 78 -25.44 18.76 -6.82
C LEU A 78 -26.13 18.44 -5.49
N HIS A 79 -25.39 18.35 -4.39
CA HIS A 79 -25.91 17.91 -3.09
C HIS A 79 -25.67 18.95 -2.00
N GLY A 80 -25.98 20.24 -2.25
CA GLY A 80 -25.85 21.32 -1.27
C GLY A 80 -26.36 20.89 0.11
N ASP A 81 -25.47 20.92 1.11
CA ASP A 81 -25.61 20.40 2.49
C ASP A 81 -25.43 18.89 2.70
N ASN A 82 -24.59 18.28 1.85
CA ASN A 82 -24.10 16.93 2.06
C ASN A 82 -23.13 16.86 3.25
N ARG A 83 -23.31 15.88 4.15
CA ARG A 83 -22.35 15.50 5.21
C ARG A 83 -20.91 15.30 4.70
N PHE A 84 -20.75 14.88 3.43
CA PHE A 84 -19.46 14.69 2.78
C PHE A 84 -18.79 16.00 2.34
N ALA A 85 -19.46 17.16 2.41
CA ALA A 85 -18.97 18.40 1.79
C ALA A 85 -17.54 18.77 2.20
N THR A 86 -17.17 18.60 3.47
CA THR A 86 -15.80 18.87 3.94
C THR A 86 -14.80 17.88 3.34
N ALA A 87 -15.14 16.58 3.30
CA ALA A 87 -14.32 15.55 2.66
C ALA A 87 -14.17 15.79 1.15
N LEU A 88 -15.26 16.16 0.45
CA LEU A 88 -15.26 16.43 -0.99
C LEU A 88 -14.44 17.67 -1.38
N ARG A 89 -14.21 18.59 -0.43
CA ARG A 89 -13.31 19.73 -0.60
C ARG A 89 -11.83 19.39 -0.38
N GLY A 90 -11.52 18.14 -0.06
CA GLY A 90 -10.15 17.64 0.13
C GLY A 90 -9.62 17.76 1.55
N ASP A 91 -10.49 17.87 2.58
CA ASP A 91 -10.03 17.77 3.97
C ASP A 91 -9.67 16.31 4.32
N PRO A 92 -8.39 16.01 4.66
CA PRO A 92 -7.97 14.63 4.89
C PRO A 92 -8.64 13.98 6.09
N ALA A 93 -8.85 14.72 7.18
CA ALA A 93 -9.44 14.19 8.40
C ALA A 93 -10.91 13.78 8.18
N ALA A 94 -11.70 14.64 7.52
CA ALA A 94 -13.08 14.36 7.17
C ALA A 94 -13.18 13.21 6.16
N ALA A 95 -12.31 13.17 5.13
CA ALA A 95 -12.29 12.09 4.16
C ALA A 95 -11.97 10.72 4.81
N ILE A 96 -10.99 10.69 5.72
CA ILE A 96 -10.65 9.50 6.50
C ILE A 96 -11.81 9.08 7.41
N ALA A 97 -12.45 10.04 8.10
CA ALA A 97 -13.57 9.77 8.99
C ALA A 97 -14.76 9.16 8.21
N GLU A 98 -15.06 9.69 7.03
CA GLU A 98 -16.11 9.15 6.15
C GLU A 98 -15.75 7.76 5.63
N ALA A 99 -14.50 7.51 5.21
CA ALA A 99 -14.05 6.18 4.81
C ALA A 99 -14.20 5.15 5.95
N PHE A 100 -13.86 5.53 7.19
CA PHE A 100 -14.05 4.67 8.36
C PHE A 100 -15.52 4.45 8.73
N SER A 101 -16.38 5.44 8.51
CA SER A 101 -17.83 5.30 8.75
C SER A 101 -18.49 4.21 7.90
N LEU A 102 -17.82 3.79 6.83
CA LEU A 102 -18.26 2.75 5.90
C LEU A 102 -17.64 1.38 6.18
N MET A 103 -16.81 1.26 7.22
CA MET A 103 -16.16 -0.01 7.57
C MET A 103 -17.05 -0.89 8.48
N PRO A 104 -17.08 -2.22 8.25
CA PRO A 104 -16.45 -2.93 7.13
C PRO A 104 -17.22 -2.73 5.82
N ILE A 105 -16.49 -2.59 4.70
CA ILE A 105 -17.10 -2.49 3.37
C ILE A 105 -17.45 -3.90 2.89
N SER A 106 -18.71 -4.28 3.01
CA SER A 106 -19.24 -5.53 2.47
C SER A 106 -19.74 -5.41 1.02
N GLU A 107 -20.11 -4.19 0.62
CA GLU A 107 -20.63 -3.88 -0.72
C GLU A 107 -20.08 -2.54 -1.20
N ILE A 108 -19.72 -2.48 -2.48
CA ILE A 108 -19.26 -1.25 -3.13
C ILE A 108 -20.48 -0.48 -3.64
N THR A 109 -20.93 0.48 -2.82
CA THR A 109 -22.02 1.39 -3.18
C THR A 109 -21.49 2.69 -3.78
N LEU A 110 -22.35 3.48 -4.42
CA LEU A 110 -22.00 4.84 -4.86
C LEU A 110 -21.45 5.69 -3.71
N LYS A 111 -22.01 5.55 -2.50
CA LYS A 111 -21.54 6.26 -1.30
C LYS A 111 -20.11 5.84 -0.93
N THR A 112 -19.81 4.55 -1.05
CA THR A 112 -18.46 4.00 -0.87
C THR A 112 -17.49 4.58 -1.88
N ASP A 113 -17.86 4.55 -3.16
CA ASP A 113 -17.03 5.09 -4.23
C ASP A 113 -16.78 6.61 -4.05
N ILE A 114 -17.77 7.38 -3.62
CA ILE A 114 -17.60 8.83 -3.31
C ILE A 114 -16.64 9.05 -2.15
N ALA A 115 -16.85 8.38 -1.01
CA ALA A 115 -16.00 8.54 0.17
C ALA A 115 -14.55 8.12 -0.09
N MET A 116 -14.36 6.99 -0.78
CA MET A 116 -13.04 6.49 -1.13
C MET A 116 -12.36 7.35 -2.21
N THR A 117 -13.12 7.98 -3.10
CA THR A 117 -12.58 8.94 -4.07
C THR A 117 -12.15 10.26 -3.40
N ALA A 118 -12.87 10.71 -2.37
CA ALA A 118 -12.44 11.84 -1.54
C ALA A 118 -11.14 11.52 -0.78
N ALA A 119 -11.02 10.32 -0.22
CA ALA A 119 -9.77 9.86 0.39
C ALA A 119 -8.62 9.80 -0.65
N LEU A 120 -8.89 9.25 -1.84
CA LEU A 120 -7.96 9.23 -2.97
C LEU A 120 -7.48 10.65 -3.34
N GLN A 121 -8.36 11.65 -3.41
CA GLN A 121 -7.95 13.04 -3.65
C GLN A 121 -6.89 13.48 -2.62
N CYS A 122 -7.13 13.22 -1.34
CA CYS A 122 -6.17 13.57 -0.27
C CYS A 122 -4.82 12.85 -0.45
N VAL A 123 -4.83 11.59 -0.89
CA VAL A 123 -3.60 10.86 -1.24
C VAL A 123 -2.85 11.53 -2.39
N LEU A 124 -3.57 11.96 -3.42
CA LEU A 124 -2.99 12.64 -4.58
C LEU A 124 -2.39 14.00 -4.20
N ASP A 125 -3.04 14.73 -3.29
CA ASP A 125 -2.55 15.97 -2.68
C ASP A 125 -1.38 15.76 -1.68
N GLY A 126 -1.07 14.50 -1.32
CA GLY A 126 0.14 14.15 -0.57
C GLY A 126 -0.07 13.75 0.89
N ASP A 127 -1.32 13.55 1.32
CA ASP A 127 -1.61 13.14 2.69
C ASP A 127 -1.23 11.68 2.96
N ALA A 128 -0.29 11.47 3.88
CA ALA A 128 0.23 10.15 4.21
C ALA A 128 -0.76 9.29 5.03
N ALA A 129 -1.62 9.92 5.85
CA ALA A 129 -2.60 9.21 6.66
C ALA A 129 -3.72 8.66 5.77
N ALA A 130 -4.23 9.48 4.85
CA ALA A 130 -5.18 9.08 3.82
C ALA A 130 -4.60 7.96 2.95
N SER A 131 -3.30 8.01 2.63
CA SER A 131 -2.65 6.96 1.85
C SER A 131 -2.64 5.63 2.59
N LEU A 132 -2.32 5.63 3.88
CA LEU A 132 -2.36 4.42 4.71
C LEU A 132 -3.79 3.87 4.82
N VAL A 133 -4.77 4.75 5.02
CA VAL A 133 -6.19 4.37 5.09
C VAL A 133 -6.65 3.77 3.78
N LEU A 134 -6.36 4.40 2.63
CA LEU A 134 -6.69 3.89 1.30
C LEU A 134 -6.09 2.49 1.08
N THR A 135 -4.81 2.30 1.38
CA THR A 135 -4.16 0.97 1.29
C THR A 135 -4.84 -0.04 2.21
N ASN A 136 -5.12 0.32 3.46
CA ASN A 136 -5.77 -0.60 4.41
C ASN A 136 -7.20 -0.97 3.97
N VAL A 137 -7.95 -0.02 3.41
CA VAL A 137 -9.27 -0.27 2.84
C VAL A 137 -9.18 -1.27 1.69
N LEU A 138 -8.25 -1.04 0.76
CA LEU A 138 -8.06 -1.91 -0.40
C LEU A 138 -7.67 -3.34 0.01
N CYS A 139 -6.83 -3.50 1.04
CA CYS A 139 -6.46 -4.82 1.55
C CYS A 139 -7.63 -5.58 2.23
N ARG A 140 -8.65 -4.87 2.70
CA ARG A 140 -9.78 -5.44 3.46
C ARG A 140 -11.07 -5.55 2.65
N THR A 141 -11.16 -4.85 1.54
CA THR A 141 -12.34 -4.86 0.67
C THR A 141 -12.23 -6.02 -0.31
N GLN A 142 -13.28 -6.82 -0.43
CA GLN A 142 -13.37 -7.82 -1.49
C GLN A 142 -13.68 -7.09 -2.80
N LEU A 143 -12.67 -6.91 -3.64
CA LEU A 143 -12.84 -6.35 -4.98
C LEU A 143 -13.06 -7.51 -5.96
N ASP A 144 -14.00 -7.36 -6.90
CA ASP A 144 -14.37 -8.39 -7.88
C ASP A 144 -13.34 -8.60 -9.00
N HIS A 145 -12.05 -8.39 -8.72
CA HIS A 145 -10.96 -8.57 -9.67
C HIS A 145 -9.67 -9.06 -9.00
N PRO A 146 -8.84 -9.86 -9.71
CA PRO A 146 -7.64 -10.46 -9.13
C PRO A 146 -6.56 -9.43 -8.79
N PHE A 147 -6.63 -8.21 -9.35
CA PHE A 147 -5.62 -7.16 -9.21
C PHE A 147 -5.72 -6.34 -7.91
N ALA A 148 -6.61 -6.73 -6.98
CA ALA A 148 -6.89 -5.96 -5.77
C ALA A 148 -5.63 -5.74 -4.91
N LEU A 149 -4.82 -6.79 -4.79
CA LEU A 149 -3.58 -6.75 -4.00
C LEU A 149 -2.53 -5.86 -4.66
N GLU A 150 -2.42 -5.90 -5.99
CA GLU A 150 -1.51 -5.07 -6.76
C GLU A 150 -1.90 -3.59 -6.69
N VAL A 151 -3.20 -3.27 -6.73
CA VAL A 151 -3.69 -1.90 -6.49
C VAL A 151 -3.25 -1.44 -5.11
N ALA A 152 -3.54 -2.20 -4.06
CA ALA A 152 -3.16 -1.86 -2.69
C ALA A 152 -1.64 -1.69 -2.52
N ALA A 153 -0.85 -2.58 -3.11
CA ALA A 153 0.61 -2.53 -3.09
C ALA A 153 1.16 -1.28 -3.79
N SER A 154 0.56 -0.88 -4.92
CA SER A 154 0.96 0.34 -5.64
C SER A 154 0.76 1.59 -4.77
N TRP A 155 -0.38 1.71 -4.08
CA TRP A 155 -0.66 2.82 -3.18
C TRP A 155 0.26 2.83 -1.96
N SER A 156 0.60 1.67 -1.42
CA SER A 156 1.57 1.55 -0.32
C SER A 156 2.97 2.00 -0.75
N ALA A 157 3.41 1.61 -1.95
CA ALA A 157 4.70 1.99 -2.50
C ALA A 157 4.80 3.51 -2.75
N GLN A 158 3.70 4.15 -3.14
CA GLN A 158 3.63 5.60 -3.33
C GLN A 158 3.85 6.36 -2.01
N ASN A 159 3.28 5.89 -0.91
CA ASN A 159 3.51 6.48 0.42
C ASN A 159 5.00 6.48 0.80
N GLY A 160 5.70 5.38 0.55
CA GLY A 160 7.14 5.26 0.81
C GLY A 160 8.01 6.22 -0.02
N ARG A 161 7.55 6.66 -1.20
CA ARG A 161 8.23 7.64 -2.04
C ARG A 161 8.02 9.09 -1.57
N ARG A 162 6.87 9.37 -0.96
CA ARG A 162 6.48 10.72 -0.50
C ARG A 162 6.91 11.02 0.93
N SER A 163 7.27 10.01 1.73
CA SER A 163 7.74 10.23 3.09
C SER A 163 9.01 11.11 3.14
N PRO A 164 8.98 12.28 3.82
CA PRO A 164 10.11 13.22 3.86
C PRO A 164 11.36 12.62 4.52
N ASN A 165 11.21 11.56 5.31
CA ASN A 165 12.32 10.94 6.03
C ASN A 165 13.26 10.13 5.12
N ARG A 166 12.82 9.71 3.93
CA ARG A 166 13.65 8.90 3.02
C ARG A 166 14.81 9.68 2.39
N ARG A 167 14.73 11.00 2.30
CA ARG A 167 15.83 11.84 1.77
C ARG A 167 16.91 12.12 2.80
N ARG A 168 16.66 11.95 4.10
CA ARG A 168 17.63 12.22 5.16
C ARG A 168 18.59 11.05 5.41
N SER A 169 18.16 9.83 5.10
CA SER A 169 18.94 8.61 5.32
C SER A 169 19.94 8.29 4.19
N ALA A 170 19.88 9.01 3.07
CA ALA A 170 20.75 8.76 1.91
C ALA A 170 22.03 9.63 1.89
N SER A 171 22.27 10.45 2.92
CA SER A 171 23.39 11.41 2.95
C SER A 171 24.38 11.25 4.11
N THR A 172 24.41 10.09 4.79
CA THR A 172 25.47 9.82 5.78
C THR A 172 26.11 8.46 5.58
N THR A 173 26.87 8.33 4.50
CA THR A 173 28.01 7.39 4.46
C THR A 173 29.23 8.16 3.98
N LYS A 174 29.75 9.03 4.85
CA LYS A 174 31.19 9.34 4.82
C LYS A 174 31.87 8.22 5.61
N PRO A 175 32.76 7.41 5.01
CA PRO A 175 33.66 6.59 5.80
C PRO A 175 34.61 7.55 6.52
N GLN A 176 34.34 7.85 7.80
CA GLN A 176 35.38 8.36 8.68
C GLN A 176 36.27 7.17 9.05
N LEU A 177 37.43 7.10 8.41
CA LEU A 177 38.58 6.33 8.88
C LEU A 177 38.93 6.81 10.29
N PRO A 178 39.05 5.93 11.29
CA PRO A 178 39.69 6.30 12.54
C PRO A 178 41.21 6.37 12.31
N ALA A 179 41.74 7.59 12.22
CA ALA A 179 43.15 7.85 12.48
C ALA A 179 43.38 7.77 13.99
N LEU A 180 43.72 6.58 14.48
CA LEU A 180 44.21 6.40 15.84
C LEU A 180 45.72 6.71 15.85
N ARG A 181 46.04 7.96 16.20
CA ARG A 181 47.34 8.32 16.75
C ARG A 181 47.45 7.69 18.13
N GLN A 182 48.48 6.88 18.34
CA GLN A 182 48.86 6.36 19.65
C GLN A 182 50.28 6.87 19.96
N PHE A 183 50.34 7.86 20.84
CA PHE A 183 51.44 8.37 21.65
C PHE A 183 50.72 8.64 22.99
N ASP A 184 51.07 8.12 24.15
CA ASP A 184 52.34 7.66 24.70
C ASP A 184 52.08 6.52 25.70
N ASP A 185 53.08 5.70 25.99
CA ASP A 185 53.26 5.20 27.35
C ASP A 185 54.75 5.05 27.67
N ASP A 186 55.14 5.78 28.71
CA ASP A 186 56.43 5.79 29.38
C ASP A 186 56.62 4.47 30.13
N SER A 187 57.83 3.88 30.09
CA SER A 187 58.46 3.36 31.31
C SER A 187 59.87 2.81 31.09
N LEU A 188 60.75 3.32 31.97
CA LEU A 188 61.91 2.67 32.60
C LEU A 188 63.14 2.34 31.74
N SER A 189 64.17 3.17 31.92
CA SER A 189 65.49 2.66 32.28
C SER A 189 66.00 3.42 33.51
N ASP A 190 65.77 2.80 34.67
CA ASP A 190 66.61 2.94 35.85
C ASP A 190 68.01 2.37 35.54
N GLY A 191 69.05 2.91 36.20
CA GLY A 191 70.44 2.50 35.95
C GLY A 191 71.50 3.50 36.38
N GLY A 192 71.38 4.07 37.58
CA GLY A 192 72.39 4.91 38.20
C GLY A 192 73.28 4.13 39.19
N ALA A 193 74.54 3.97 38.80
CA ALA A 193 75.77 3.87 39.58
C ALA A 193 75.76 3.51 41.09
N ALA A 194 76.57 2.50 41.42
CA ALA A 194 77.59 2.57 42.48
C ALA A 194 78.84 1.80 42.03
#